data_AF-T0TBF9-F1
#
_entry.id   AF-T0TBF9-F1
#
_cell.length_a   1.000
_cell.length_b   1.000
_cell.length_c   1.000
_cell.angle_alpha   90.00
_cell.angle_beta   90.00
_cell.angle_gamma   90.00
#
_symmetry.space_group_name_H-M   'P 1'
#
loop_
_entity.id
_entity.type
_entity.pdbx_description
1 polymer ?
#
loop_
_entity_poly.entity_id
_entity_poly.type
_entity_poly.pdbx_seq_one_letter_code
_entity_poly.pdbx_strand_id
1 'polypeptide(L)'
;MAKLTVKDVDLKGKKVLVRVDFNVPLKDGVITNDNRISAALPTIKYIIEQGGRAILFSHLGRVKEEADKEGKSLAPVAADLAAKLGQDVVFPGVTRGAELEEAINNLKDGEVLLVENTRFEDVDGKKNLKTIQNLVNTGLHLVTESSLTMHSVLHTVHTHLT
;
A
#
# COMPACT_ATOMS: atom_id res chain seq x y z
N MET A 1 -11.32 7.17 21.77
CA MET A 1 -11.93 7.80 20.57
C MET A 1 -12.43 6.70 19.67
N ALA A 2 -13.68 6.78 19.18
CA ALA A 2 -14.21 5.81 18.23
C ALA A 2 -13.37 5.88 16.93
N LYS A 3 -12.77 4.76 16.53
CA LYS A 3 -12.02 4.67 15.27
C LYS A 3 -13.02 4.56 14.13
N LEU A 4 -12.91 5.44 13.14
CA LEU A 4 -13.64 5.30 11.89
C LEU A 4 -13.10 4.08 11.14
N THR A 5 -14.01 3.30 10.57
CA THR A 5 -13.66 2.14 9.74
C THR A 5 -13.75 2.52 8.26
N VAL A 6 -13.20 1.67 7.40
CA VAL A 6 -13.31 1.82 5.94
C VAL A 6 -14.76 1.90 5.45
N LYS A 7 -15.72 1.42 6.27
CA LYS A 7 -17.16 1.43 5.99
C LYS A 7 -17.85 2.75 6.32
N ASP A 8 -17.21 3.59 7.13
CA ASP A 8 -17.76 4.88 7.58
C ASP A 8 -17.32 6.04 6.67
N VAL A 9 -16.56 5.75 5.60
CA VAL A 9 -15.94 6.74 4.73
C VAL A 9 -16.37 6.50 3.29
N ASP A 10 -16.73 7.58 2.58
CA ASP A 10 -16.97 7.51 1.14
C ASP A 10 -15.64 7.38 0.39
N LEU A 11 -15.48 6.24 -0.29
CA LEU A 11 -14.27 5.84 -1.02
C LEU A 11 -14.40 6.09 -2.52
N LYS A 12 -15.61 6.35 -3.04
CA LYS A 12 -15.85 6.41 -4.48
C LYS A 12 -15.07 7.54 -5.13
N GLY A 13 -14.25 7.22 -6.13
CA GLY A 13 -13.40 8.20 -6.82
C GLY A 13 -12.24 8.74 -5.98
N LYS A 14 -12.05 8.22 -4.75
CA LYS A 14 -11.00 8.67 -3.86
C LYS A 14 -9.80 7.74 -3.88
N LYS A 15 -8.64 8.35 -3.67
CA LYS A 15 -7.39 7.63 -3.43
C LYS A 15 -7.37 7.18 -1.97
N VAL A 16 -7.20 5.88 -1.76
CA VAL A 16 -7.23 5.24 -0.43
C VAL A 16 -5.88 4.58 -0.23
N LEU A 17 -5.10 5.09 0.71
CA LEU A 17 -3.80 4.53 1.02
C LEU A 17 -3.96 3.49 2.12
N VAL A 18 -3.63 2.25 1.80
CA VAL A 18 -3.80 1.12 2.70
C VAL A 18 -2.44 0.61 3.10
N ARG A 19 -2.17 0.69 4.41
CA ARG A 19 -1.02 0.03 5.01
C ARG A 19 -1.36 -1.43 5.19
N VAL A 20 -0.74 -2.27 4.37
CA VAL A 20 -0.88 -3.72 4.43
C VAL A 20 0.40 -4.34 4.95
N ASP A 21 0.26 -5.46 5.67
CA ASP A 21 1.40 -6.22 6.17
C ASP A 21 1.70 -7.36 5.19
N PHE A 22 2.41 -7.06 4.11
CA PHE A 22 2.96 -8.04 3.18
C PHE A 22 4.38 -8.47 3.55
N ASN A 23 4.70 -8.52 4.84
CA ASN A 23 5.94 -9.12 5.31
C ASN A 23 5.82 -10.65 5.25
N VAL A 24 5.91 -11.19 4.04
CA VAL A 24 5.83 -12.62 3.74
C VAL A 24 7.23 -13.21 3.57
N PRO A 25 7.45 -14.47 4.01
CA PRO A 25 8.71 -15.17 3.78
C PRO A 25 8.86 -15.49 2.29
N LEU A 26 9.83 -14.84 1.64
CA LEU A 26 10.27 -15.15 0.29
C LEU A 26 11.40 -16.18 0.33
N LYS A 27 11.34 -17.17 -0.56
CA LYS A 27 12.41 -18.12 -0.81
C LYS A 27 12.68 -18.15 -2.31
N ASP A 28 13.89 -17.80 -2.74
CA ASP A 28 14.27 -17.74 -4.16
C ASP A 28 13.33 -16.86 -5.01
N GLY A 29 12.84 -15.74 -4.45
CA GLY A 29 11.88 -14.85 -5.11
C GLY A 29 10.42 -15.35 -5.12
N VAL A 30 10.15 -16.52 -4.54
CA VAL A 30 8.81 -17.11 -4.46
C VAL A 30 8.24 -16.96 -3.05
N ILE A 31 6.96 -16.60 -2.97
CA ILE A 31 6.23 -16.48 -1.70
C ILE A 31 5.96 -17.88 -1.17
N THR A 32 6.49 -18.20 0.01
CA THR A 32 6.26 -19.51 0.65
C THR A 32 5.02 -19.53 1.52
N ASN A 33 4.56 -18.36 1.97
CA ASN A 33 3.38 -18.23 2.81
C ASN A 33 2.64 -16.93 2.47
N ASP A 34 1.47 -17.08 1.86
CA ASP A 34 0.59 -16.03 1.35
C ASP A 34 -0.57 -15.72 2.31
N ASN A 35 -0.60 -16.30 3.51
CA ASN A 35 -1.68 -16.08 4.49
C ASN A 35 -1.90 -14.60 4.80
N ARG A 36 -0.81 -13.81 4.84
CA ARG A 36 -0.89 -12.36 5.08
C ARG A 36 -1.50 -11.61 3.90
N ILE A 37 -1.20 -12.04 2.67
CA ILE A 37 -1.78 -11.47 1.45
C ILE A 37 -3.27 -11.77 1.43
N SER A 38 -3.63 -13.04 1.67
CA SER A 38 -5.02 -13.49 1.75
C SER A 38 -5.83 -12.75 2.83
N ALA A 39 -5.20 -12.43 3.97
CA ALA A 39 -5.84 -11.66 5.03
C ALA A 39 -6.17 -10.21 4.65
N ALA A 40 -5.40 -9.59 3.76
CA ALA A 40 -5.63 -8.22 3.30
C ALA A 40 -6.64 -8.14 2.13
N LEU A 41 -6.90 -9.25 1.43
CA LEU A 41 -7.82 -9.28 0.28
C LEU A 41 -9.21 -8.71 0.58
N PRO A 42 -9.88 -9.02 1.72
CA PRO A 42 -11.23 -8.51 1.98
C PRO A 42 -11.28 -6.98 2.03
N THR A 43 -10.27 -6.35 2.64
CA THR A 43 -10.19 -4.88 2.73
C THR A 43 -9.93 -4.25 1.37
N ILE A 44 -9.03 -4.85 0.58
CA ILE A 44 -8.70 -4.37 -0.77
C ILE A 44 -9.93 -4.48 -1.68
N LYS A 45 -10.60 -5.65 -1.69
CA LYS A 45 -11.82 -5.88 -2.44
C LYS A 45 -12.92 -4.89 -2.06
N TYR A 46 -13.09 -4.62 -0.77
CA TYR A 46 -14.07 -3.65 -0.31
C TYR A 46 -13.79 -2.25 -0.88
N ILE A 47 -12.54 -1.80 -0.89
CA ILE A 47 -12.18 -0.48 -1.46
C ILE A 47 -12.48 -0.43 -2.96
N ILE A 48 -12.12 -1.49 -3.69
CA ILE A 48 -12.39 -1.61 -5.14
C ILE A 48 -13.89 -1.61 -5.42
N GLU A 49 -14.68 -2.39 -4.69
CA GLU A 49 -16.13 -2.50 -4.84
C GLU A 49 -16.85 -1.17 -4.55
N GLN A 50 -16.32 -0.37 -3.63
CA GLN A 50 -16.81 0.99 -3.36
C GLN A 50 -16.37 2.01 -4.41
N GLY A 51 -15.56 1.62 -5.41
CA GLY A 51 -15.04 2.51 -6.45
C GLY A 51 -13.87 3.38 -5.97
N GLY A 52 -13.18 2.97 -4.91
CA GLY A 52 -11.95 3.61 -4.45
C GLY A 52 -10.73 3.12 -5.21
N ARG A 53 -9.68 3.94 -5.18
CA ARG A 53 -8.37 3.63 -5.78
C ARG A 53 -7.45 3.16 -4.67
N ALA A 54 -7.17 1.87 -4.62
CA ALA A 54 -6.43 1.28 -3.51
C ALA A 54 -4.92 1.42 -3.74
N ILE A 55 -4.25 2.23 -2.94
CA ILE A 55 -2.81 2.43 -2.97
C ILE A 55 -2.22 1.67 -1.79
N LEU A 56 -1.64 0.52 -2.05
CA LEU A 56 -1.10 -0.39 -1.06
C LEU A 56 0.37 -0.09 -0.83
N PHE A 57 0.78 -0.08 0.43
CA PHE A 57 2.19 0.02 0.77
C PHE A 57 2.51 -0.95 1.89
N SER A 58 3.66 -1.62 1.75
CA SER A 58 4.16 -2.57 2.71
C SER A 58 5.66 -2.40 2.90
N HIS A 59 6.16 -3.06 3.94
CA HIS A 59 7.56 -3.35 4.10
C HIS A 59 7.75 -4.85 3.92
N LEU A 60 8.89 -5.25 3.36
CA LEU A 60 9.27 -6.65 3.27
C LEU A 60 10.64 -6.85 3.90
N GLY A 61 10.68 -7.71 4.92
CA GLY A 61 11.89 -8.04 5.64
C GLY A 61 12.60 -6.84 6.27
N ARG A 62 13.92 -6.96 6.40
CA ARG A 62 14.82 -5.88 6.82
C ARG A 62 15.82 -5.65 5.71
N VAL A 63 15.91 -4.42 5.23
CA VAL A 63 16.86 -3.99 4.22
C VAL A 63 17.83 -3.06 4.95
N LYS A 64 19.10 -3.45 5.04
CA LYS A 64 20.14 -2.64 5.69
C LYS A 64 21.17 -2.14 4.68
N GLU A 65 21.47 -2.94 3.68
CA GLU A 65 22.45 -2.62 2.64
C GLU A 65 21.82 -2.62 1.25
N GLU A 66 22.48 -2.05 0.24
CA GLU A 66 21.94 -2.05 -1.13
C GLU A 66 21.86 -3.46 -1.73
N ALA A 67 22.78 -4.34 -1.36
CA ALA A 67 22.73 -5.76 -1.73
C ALA A 67 21.49 -6.47 -1.16
N ASP A 68 20.92 -5.99 -0.04
CA ASP A 68 19.68 -6.54 0.51
C ASP A 68 18.44 -6.16 -0.31
N LYS A 69 18.55 -5.17 -1.23
CA LYS A 69 17.43 -4.78 -2.11
C LYS A 69 17.14 -5.90 -3.12
N GLU A 70 18.19 -6.58 -3.60
CA GLU A 70 18.04 -7.77 -4.46
C GLU A 70 17.38 -8.92 -3.69
N GLY A 71 16.18 -9.31 -4.14
CA GLY A 71 15.38 -10.37 -3.52
C GLY A 71 14.40 -9.90 -2.44
N LYS A 72 14.36 -8.61 -2.09
CA LYS A 72 13.37 -8.03 -1.15
C LYS A 72 12.40 -7.05 -1.81
N SER A 73 12.27 -7.11 -3.14
CA SER A 73 11.25 -6.38 -3.88
C SER A 73 9.85 -6.96 -3.60
N LEU A 74 8.84 -6.10 -3.68
CA LEU A 74 7.43 -6.48 -3.60
C LEU A 74 6.85 -6.95 -4.95
N ALA A 75 7.65 -7.00 -6.02
CA ALA A 75 7.24 -7.53 -7.33
C ALA A 75 6.53 -8.90 -7.27
N PRO A 76 7.04 -9.94 -6.57
CA PRO A 76 6.34 -11.22 -6.49
C PRO A 76 5.01 -11.11 -5.71
N VAL A 77 4.93 -10.19 -4.76
CA VAL A 77 3.70 -9.91 -4.00
C VAL A 77 2.66 -9.22 -4.88
N ALA A 78 3.07 -8.28 -5.74
CA ALA A 78 2.19 -7.66 -6.72
C ALA A 78 1.57 -8.71 -7.66
N ALA A 79 2.39 -9.63 -8.17
CA ALA A 79 1.95 -10.69 -9.06
C ALA A 79 0.97 -11.66 -8.39
N ASP A 80 1.27 -12.10 -7.16
CA ASP A 80 0.39 -12.96 -6.38
C ASP A 80 -0.94 -12.26 -6.02
N LEU A 81 -0.87 -10.98 -5.66
CA LEU A 81 -2.04 -10.17 -5.38
C LEU A 81 -2.93 -9.99 -6.62
N ALA A 82 -2.34 -9.74 -7.79
CA ALA A 82 -3.06 -9.64 -9.05
C ALA A 82 -3.78 -10.95 -9.39
N ALA A 83 -3.12 -12.09 -9.22
CA ALA A 83 -3.72 -13.41 -9.41
C ALA A 83 -4.90 -13.67 -8.45
N LYS A 84 -4.78 -13.28 -7.19
CA LYS A 84 -5.83 -13.44 -6.17
C LYS A 84 -7.01 -12.50 -6.32
N LEU A 85 -6.76 -11.27 -6.79
CA LEU A 85 -7.81 -10.29 -7.07
C LEU A 85 -8.48 -10.55 -8.42
N GLY A 86 -7.79 -11.22 -9.34
CA GLY A 86 -8.27 -11.42 -10.71
C GLY A 86 -8.25 -10.14 -11.54
N GLN A 87 -7.41 -9.18 -11.16
CA GLN A 87 -7.23 -7.90 -11.85
C GLN A 87 -5.76 -7.48 -11.82
N ASP A 88 -5.37 -6.60 -12.74
CA ASP A 88 -4.02 -6.07 -12.77
C ASP A 88 -3.74 -5.19 -11.54
N VAL A 89 -2.54 -5.35 -10.98
CA VAL A 89 -2.02 -4.52 -9.90
C VAL A 89 -0.88 -3.68 -10.47
N VAL A 90 -1.04 -2.36 -10.45
CA VAL A 90 -0.03 -1.42 -10.92
C VAL A 90 1.15 -1.45 -9.95
N PHE A 91 2.33 -1.80 -10.44
CA PHE A 91 3.55 -1.84 -9.64
C PHE A 91 4.64 -1.03 -10.34
N PRO A 92 4.83 0.25 -9.99
CA PRO A 92 5.82 1.10 -10.64
C PRO A 92 7.27 0.77 -10.22
N GLY A 93 7.48 -0.11 -9.23
CA GLY A 93 8.83 -0.51 -8.79
C GLY A 93 9.63 0.58 -8.08
N VAL A 94 9.00 1.72 -7.78
CA VAL A 94 9.61 2.84 -7.07
C VAL A 94 8.90 3.13 -5.76
N THR A 95 9.67 3.61 -4.78
CA THR A 95 9.14 4.04 -3.47
C THR A 95 8.74 5.52 -3.46
N ARG A 96 9.26 6.32 -4.39
CA ARG A 96 9.05 7.78 -4.47
C ARG A 96 9.35 8.31 -5.87
N GLY A 97 8.85 9.51 -6.17
CA GLY A 97 9.18 10.25 -7.38
C GLY A 97 7.98 10.53 -8.27
N ALA A 98 8.22 11.25 -9.36
CA ALA A 98 7.19 11.60 -10.33
C ALA A 98 6.51 10.36 -10.92
N GLU A 99 7.24 9.27 -11.14
CA GLU A 99 6.68 8.01 -11.64
C GLU A 99 5.59 7.43 -10.73
N LEU A 100 5.76 7.51 -9.41
CA LEU A 100 4.76 7.06 -8.46
C LEU A 100 3.53 7.97 -8.47
N GLU A 101 3.75 9.29 -8.51
CA GLU A 101 2.66 10.28 -8.56
C GLU A 101 1.86 10.16 -9.85
N GLU A 102 2.52 9.97 -10.99
CA GLU A 102 1.90 9.71 -12.29
C GLU A 102 1.11 8.40 -12.26
N ALA A 103 1.67 7.32 -11.73
CA ALA A 103 0.96 6.06 -11.59
C ALA A 103 -0.30 6.22 -10.71
N ILE A 104 -0.20 6.97 -9.60
CA ILE A 104 -1.34 7.26 -8.72
C ILE A 104 -2.38 8.16 -9.38
N ASN A 105 -1.97 9.10 -10.23
CA ASN A 105 -2.87 9.98 -10.96
C ASN A 105 -3.57 9.26 -12.12
N ASN A 106 -2.89 8.31 -12.75
CA ASN A 106 -3.44 7.48 -13.83
C ASN A 106 -4.33 6.34 -13.32
N LEU A 107 -4.29 6.01 -12.03
CA LEU A 107 -5.20 5.03 -11.43
C LEU A 107 -6.66 5.40 -11.66
N LYS A 108 -7.41 4.45 -12.19
CA LYS A 108 -8.86 4.51 -12.34
C LYS A 108 -9.55 3.99 -11.09
N ASP A 109 -10.83 4.33 -10.97
CA ASP A 109 -11.67 3.87 -9.88
C ASP A 109 -11.78 2.34 -9.92
N GLY A 110 -11.46 1.68 -8.80
CA GLY A 110 -11.38 0.21 -8.71
C GLY A 110 -10.02 -0.40 -9.04
N GLU A 111 -9.04 0.40 -9.46
CA GLU A 111 -7.67 -0.09 -9.66
C GLU A 111 -6.87 -0.12 -8.36
N VAL A 112 -5.84 -0.98 -8.35
CA VAL A 112 -4.94 -1.19 -7.22
C VAL A 112 -3.52 -0.86 -7.66
N LEU A 113 -2.82 -0.09 -6.84
CA LEU A 113 -1.40 0.17 -6.97
C LEU A 113 -0.66 -0.37 -5.76
N LEU A 114 0.45 -1.07 -5.98
CA LEU A 114 1.37 -1.49 -4.92
C LEU A 114 2.65 -0.66 -5.03
N VAL A 115 2.98 0.05 -3.95
CA VAL A 115 4.25 0.77 -3.82
C VAL A 115 5.37 -0.21 -3.49
N GLU A 116 6.58 0.07 -3.97
CA GLU A 116 7.77 -0.72 -3.64
C GLU A 116 8.10 -0.69 -2.13
N ASN A 117 8.93 -1.62 -1.70
CA ASN A 117 9.30 -1.83 -0.31
C ASN A 117 9.77 -0.54 0.39
N THR A 118 8.97 -0.06 1.34
CA THR A 118 9.24 1.18 2.10
C THR A 118 10.58 1.15 2.86
N ARG A 119 11.13 -0.03 3.16
CA ARG A 119 12.45 -0.19 3.78
C ARG A 119 13.62 0.10 2.84
N PHE A 120 13.40 0.22 1.54
CA PHE A 120 14.48 0.61 0.62
C PHE A 120 14.99 2.03 0.92
N GLU A 121 14.13 2.88 1.51
CA GLU A 121 14.53 4.21 1.98
C GLU A 121 15.38 4.18 3.27
N ASP A 122 15.32 3.11 4.07
CA ASP A 122 16.17 2.95 5.27
C ASP A 122 17.65 2.80 4.87
N VAL A 123 17.93 2.17 3.71
CA VAL A 123 19.30 2.00 3.17
C VAL A 123 19.91 3.33 2.75
N ASP A 124 19.10 4.25 2.21
CA ASP A 124 19.55 5.55 1.72
C ASP A 124 19.93 6.53 2.87
N GLY A 125 19.80 6.10 4.13
CA GLY A 125 20.10 6.90 5.33
C GLY A 125 19.14 8.09 5.55
N LYS A 126 18.22 8.32 4.61
CA LYS A 126 17.21 9.39 4.68
C LYS A 126 15.92 8.81 5.23
N LYS A 127 15.72 8.94 6.55
CA LYS A 127 14.44 8.69 7.23
C LYS A 127 13.35 9.61 6.67
N ASN A 128 12.73 9.23 5.56
CA ASN A 128 11.72 10.03 4.87
C ASN A 128 10.31 9.44 5.04
N LEU A 129 9.89 9.30 6.30
CA LEU A 129 8.45 9.21 6.64
C LEU A 129 7.62 10.34 5.99
N LYS A 130 8.28 11.45 5.59
CA LYS A 130 7.69 12.60 4.92
C LYS A 130 7.11 12.32 3.53
N THR A 131 7.61 11.35 2.75
CA THR A 131 7.12 11.15 1.37
C THR A 131 5.70 10.58 1.35
N ILE A 132 5.46 9.56 2.18
CA ILE A 132 4.11 9.00 2.37
C ILE A 132 3.20 10.06 3.03
N GLN A 133 3.72 10.86 3.96
CA GLN A 133 2.98 11.98 4.56
C GLN A 133 2.57 13.05 3.53
N ASN A 134 3.43 13.36 2.55
CA ASN A 134 3.14 14.31 1.49
C ASN A 134 2.08 13.77 0.51
N LEU A 135 2.13 12.47 0.20
CA LEU A 135 1.05 11.81 -0.53
C LEU A 135 -0.27 11.87 0.26
N VAL A 136 -0.20 11.70 1.59
CA VAL A 136 -1.37 11.81 2.47
C VAL A 136 -2.01 13.21 2.44
N ASN A 137 -1.21 14.27 2.30
CA ASN A 137 -1.70 15.65 2.16
C ASN A 137 -2.50 15.90 0.87
N THR A 138 -2.52 14.97 -0.10
CA THR A 138 -3.32 15.10 -1.34
C THR A 138 -4.77 14.63 -1.21
N GLY A 139 -5.27 14.41 0.00
CA GLY A 139 -6.67 14.00 0.26
C GLY A 139 -6.84 12.47 0.40
N LEU A 140 -5.86 11.83 1.01
CA LEU A 140 -5.72 10.37 1.02
C LEU A 140 -6.22 9.77 2.33
N HIS A 141 -7.17 8.84 2.27
CA HIS A 141 -7.65 8.14 3.45
C HIS A 141 -6.67 7.01 3.81
N LEU A 142 -5.99 7.11 4.97
CA LEU A 142 -5.04 6.10 5.43
C LEU A 142 -5.76 5.00 6.21
N VAL A 143 -5.83 3.80 5.65
CA VAL A 143 -6.34 2.60 6.33
C VAL A 143 -5.15 1.79 6.84
N THR A 144 -5.11 1.53 8.15
CA THR A 144 -4.06 0.69 8.76
C THR A 144 -4.65 -0.63 9.24
N GLU A 145 -4.12 -1.73 8.72
CA GLU A 145 -4.37 -3.08 9.22
C GLU A 145 -3.20 -3.47 10.12
N SER A 146 -3.30 -3.18 11.41
CA SER A 146 -2.36 -3.68 12.42
C SER A 146 -2.97 -4.88 13.13
N SER A 147 -2.26 -6.01 13.05
CA SER A 147 -2.44 -7.27 13.78
C SER A 147 -3.39 -7.18 14.99
N LEU A 148 -4.43 -8.02 14.98
CA LEU A 148 -5.45 -8.29 16.00
C LEU A 148 -6.78 -7.53 16.01
N THR A 149 -6.98 -6.44 15.26
CA THR A 149 -8.35 -5.84 15.18
C THR A 149 -8.59 -5.17 13.84
N MET A 150 -9.72 -5.52 13.21
CA MET A 150 -10.25 -4.96 11.98
C MET A 150 -10.04 -3.43 11.85
N HIS A 151 -9.61 -3.00 10.66
CA HIS A 151 -9.99 -1.73 10.03
C HIS A 151 -9.79 -0.45 10.87
N SER A 152 -8.55 -0.09 11.21
CA SER A 152 -8.26 1.23 11.81
C SER A 152 -7.94 2.25 10.71
N VAL A 153 -8.88 3.14 10.34
CA VAL A 153 -8.57 4.30 9.47
C VAL A 153 -7.90 5.38 10.33
N LEU A 154 -6.65 5.70 10.03
CA LEU A 154 -5.98 6.88 10.60
C LEU A 154 -6.36 8.08 9.73
N HIS A 155 -7.42 8.77 10.13
CA HIS A 155 -7.86 10.00 9.47
C HIS A 155 -6.75 11.05 9.60
N THR A 156 -5.89 11.20 8.59
CA THR A 156 -5.14 12.45 8.39
C THR A 156 -5.91 13.25 7.36
N VAL A 157 -7.04 13.80 7.79
CA VAL A 157 -7.67 14.91 7.07
C VAL A 157 -6.90 16.15 7.48
N HIS A 158 -5.97 16.58 6.65
CA HIS A 158 -5.73 18.01 6.51
C HIS A 158 -6.59 18.47 5.32
N THR A 159 -7.85 18.77 5.61
CA THR A 159 -8.56 19.81 4.89
C THR A 159 -7.73 21.09 5.03
N HIS A 160 -6.94 21.43 4.03
CA HIS A 160 -6.63 22.83 3.77
C HIS A 160 -7.78 23.40 2.97
N LEU A 161 -8.82 23.79 3.73
CA LEU A 161 -9.55 25.01 3.46
C LEU A 161 -8.55 26.16 3.64
N THR A 162 -8.05 26.71 2.54
CA THR A 162 -8.13 28.15 2.18
C THR A 162 -7.38 28.40 0.89
#